data_AF-A0A963WNH3-F1
#
_entry.id   AF-A0A963WNH3-F1
#
_cell.length_a   1.000
_cell.length_b   1.000
_cell.length_c   1.000
_cell.angle_alpha   90.00
_cell.angle_beta   90.00
_cell.angle_gamma   90.00
#
_symmetry.space_group_name_H-M   'P 1'
#
loop_
_entity.id
_entity.type
_entity.pdbx_description
1 polymer ?
#
loop_
_entity_poly.entity_id
_entity_poly.type
_entity_poly.pdbx_seq_one_letter_code
_entity_poly.pdbx_strand_id
1 'polypeptide(L)' 'SMQGAKGVIISIIGGDDMKLLEVDEAANHIRELVDPDANIIWGSAFNPDLGGKIRVSVVATGIEQSASQAAEPARPMT' A
#
# COMPACT_ATOMS: atom_id res chain seq x y z
N SER A 1 8.25 5.87 0.70
CA SER A 1 8.87 4.55 0.96
C SER A 1 7.97 3.72 1.85
N MET A 2 7.39 2.64 1.33
CA MET A 2 6.56 1.67 2.10
C MET A 2 7.40 0.58 2.77
N GLN A 3 8.73 0.62 2.58
CA GLN A 3 9.71 -0.34 3.07
C GLN A 3 9.79 -0.49 4.61
N GLY A 4 9.06 0.31 5.39
CA GLY A 4 9.01 0.17 6.85
C GLY A 4 7.71 -0.46 7.37
N ALA A 5 6.76 -0.78 6.51
CA ALA A 5 5.43 -1.22 6.92
C ALA A 5 5.47 -2.68 7.41
N LYS A 6 5.18 -2.92 8.70
CA LYS A 6 5.07 -4.30 9.23
C LYS A 6 3.83 -5.06 8.75
N GLY A 7 2.79 -4.35 8.34
CA GLY A 7 1.56 -4.96 7.84
C GLY A 7 0.98 -4.17 6.68
N VAL A 8 0.66 -4.85 5.58
CA VAL A 8 0.08 -4.22 4.38
C VAL A 8 -1.20 -4.93 3.99
N ILE A 9 -2.26 -4.16 3.72
CA ILE A 9 -3.52 -4.65 3.19
C ILE A 9 -3.64 -4.14 1.77
N ILE A 10 -3.85 -5.05 0.83
CA ILE A 10 -4.00 -4.74 -0.58
C ILE A 10 -5.39 -5.19 -1.00
N SER A 11 -6.19 -4.28 -1.52
CA SER A 11 -7.52 -4.56 -2.06
C SER A 11 -7.54 -4.21 -3.55
N ILE A 12 -7.82 -5.22 -4.36
CA ILE A 12 -7.94 -5.09 -5.81
C ILE A 12 -9.40 -5.24 -6.17
N ILE A 13 -9.96 -4.25 -6.86
CA ILE A 13 -11.35 -4.25 -7.30
C ILE A 13 -11.37 -4.03 -8.81
N GLY A 14 -11.99 -4.93 -9.56
CA GLY A 14 -12.11 -4.83 -11.02
C GLY A 14 -13.51 -5.07 -11.53
N GLY A 15 -13.76 -4.61 -12.76
CA GLY A 15 -14.94 -4.97 -13.54
C GLY A 15 -14.90 -6.43 -14.04
N ASP A 16 -15.94 -6.84 -14.74
CA ASP A 16 -16.05 -8.16 -15.38
C ASP A 16 -15.01 -8.38 -16.49
N ASP A 17 -14.48 -7.30 -17.07
CA ASP A 17 -13.41 -7.32 -18.06
C ASP A 17 -12.00 -7.51 -17.46
N MET A 18 -11.84 -7.56 -16.13
CA MET A 18 -10.52 -7.65 -15.48
C MET A 18 -9.84 -8.99 -15.78
N LYS A 19 -8.62 -8.93 -16.33
CA LYS A 19 -7.82 -10.13 -16.61
C LYS A 19 -6.90 -10.49 -15.46
N LEU A 20 -6.70 -11.79 -15.24
CA LEU A 20 -5.76 -12.31 -14.25
C LEU A 20 -4.33 -11.76 -14.43
N LEU A 21 -3.91 -11.51 -15.67
CA LEU A 21 -2.59 -10.96 -15.98
C LEU A 21 -2.39 -9.55 -15.39
N GLU A 22 -3.40 -8.69 -15.49
CA GLU A 22 -3.32 -7.31 -14.99
C GLU A 22 -3.25 -7.27 -13.46
N VAL A 23 -3.97 -8.20 -12.82
CA VAL A 23 -3.93 -8.40 -11.36
C VAL A 23 -2.55 -8.87 -10.92
N ASP A 24 -1.96 -9.81 -11.66
CA ASP A 24 -0.62 -10.34 -11.36
C ASP A 24 0.45 -9.25 -11.46
N GLU A 25 0.43 -8.45 -12.53
CA GLU A 25 1.37 -7.32 -12.68
C GLU A 25 1.24 -6.29 -11.56
N ALA A 26 0.01 -5.90 -11.21
CA ALA A 26 -0.23 -4.96 -10.11
C ALA A 26 0.23 -5.53 -8.77
N ALA A 27 0.00 -6.83 -8.52
CA ALA A 27 0.42 -7.49 -7.30
C ALA A 27 1.94 -7.58 -7.21
N ASN A 28 2.61 -7.93 -8.30
CA ASN A 28 4.06 -8.08 -8.34
C ASN A 28 4.75 -6.72 -8.12
N HIS A 29 4.25 -5.67 -8.77
CA HIS A 29 4.78 -4.32 -8.60
C HIS A 29 4.65 -3.81 -7.15
N ILE A 30 3.55 -4.11 -6.46
CA ILE A 30 3.39 -3.71 -5.05
C ILE A 30 4.40 -4.45 -4.18
N ARG A 31 4.62 -5.76 -4.39
CA ARG A 31 5.57 -6.55 -3.60
C ARG A 31 7.00 -6.01 -3.69
N GLU A 32 7.40 -5.40 -4.80
CA GLU A 32 8.72 -4.75 -4.93
C GLU A 32 8.86 -3.48 -4.08
N LEU A 33 7.74 -2.85 -3.70
CA LEU A 33 7.72 -1.60 -2.94
C LEU A 33 7.57 -1.80 -1.43
N VAL A 34 7.09 -2.98 -1.00
CA VAL A 34 6.89 -3.35 0.42
C VAL A 34 8.09 -4.12 0.95
N ASP A 35 8.30 -4.05 2.27
CA ASP A 35 9.28 -4.89 2.95
C ASP A 35 8.96 -6.40 2.79
N PRO A 36 9.96 -7.26 2.50
CA PRO A 36 9.75 -8.69 2.31
C PRO A 36 9.31 -9.42 3.58
N ASP A 37 9.59 -8.88 4.76
CA ASP A 37 9.16 -9.43 6.06
C ASP A 37 7.80 -8.85 6.51
N ALA A 38 7.17 -7.97 5.72
CA ALA A 38 5.85 -7.44 6.02
C ALA A 38 4.76 -8.51 5.90
N ASN A 39 3.79 -8.48 6.82
CA ASN A 39 2.62 -9.33 6.71
C ASN A 39 1.63 -8.73 5.69
N ILE A 40 1.45 -9.38 4.55
CA ILE A 40 0.60 -8.89 3.46
C ILE A 40 -0.74 -9.63 3.45
N ILE A 41 -1.84 -8.87 3.51
CA ILE A 41 -3.21 -9.37 3.37
C ILE A 41 -3.74 -8.96 2.00
N TRP A 42 -4.13 -9.95 1.20
CA TRP A 42 -4.71 -9.75 -0.12
C TRP A 42 -6.24 -9.88 -0.09
N GLY A 43 -6.92 -8.87 -0.61
CA GLY A 43 -8.35 -8.87 -0.84
C GLY A 43 -8.66 -8.60 -2.32
N SER A 44 -9.65 -9.30 -2.85
CA SER A 44 -10.20 -9.03 -4.18
C SER A 44 -11.70 -8.87 -4.11
N ALA A 45 -12.24 -7.96 -4.91
CA ALA A 45 -13.67 -7.81 -5.09
C ALA A 45 -14.00 -7.52 -6.56
N PHE A 46 -15.21 -7.88 -6.98
CA PHE A 46 -15.73 -7.52 -8.28
C PHE A 46 -16.71 -6.38 -8.14
N ASN A 47 -16.58 -5.39 -9.02
CA ASN A 47 -17.53 -4.29 -9.12
C ASN A 47 -17.82 -3.99 -10.59
N PRO A 48 -19.01 -4.33 -11.11
CA PRO A 48 -19.37 -4.11 -12.51
C PRO A 48 -19.40 -2.62 -12.89
N ASP A 49 -19.55 -1.70 -11.93
CA ASP A 49 -19.47 -0.26 -12.18
C ASP A 49 -18.05 0.22 -12.58
N LEU A 50 -17.03 -0.60 -12.35
CA LEU A 50 -15.65 -0.33 -12.74
C LEU A 50 -15.34 -0.67 -14.21
N GLY A 51 -16.33 -0.84 -15.09
CA GLY A 51 -16.18 -1.22 -16.51
C GLY A 51 -14.86 -0.79 -17.19
N GLY A 52 -14.00 -1.77 -17.48
CA GLY A 52 -12.67 -1.58 -18.09
C GLY A 52 -11.60 -0.93 -17.19
N LYS A 53 -11.81 -0.81 -15.88
CA LYS A 53 -10.91 -0.19 -14.91
C LYS A 53 -10.64 -1.11 -13.73
N ILE A 54 -9.45 -0.96 -13.16
CA ILE A 54 -9.03 -1.65 -11.95
C ILE A 54 -8.73 -0.59 -10.89
N ARG A 55 -9.28 -0.78 -9.69
CA ARG A 55 -9.01 0.04 -8.52
C ARG A 55 -8.17 -0.75 -7.55
N VAL A 56 -6.97 -0.24 -7.26
CA VAL A 56 -6.06 -0.83 -6.29
C VAL A 56 -5.94 0.10 -5.09
N SER A 57 -6.26 -0.42 -3.91
CA SER A 57 -6.12 0.28 -2.63
C SER A 57 -5.08 -0.42 -1.79
N VAL A 58 -4.10 0.35 -1.29
CA VAL A 58 -3.04 -0.16 -0.43
C VAL A 58 -3.08 0.59 0.89
N VAL A 59 -3.17 -0.17 2.00
CA VAL A 59 -3.12 0.37 3.35
C VAL A 59 -1.90 -0.23 4.04
N ALA A 60 -0.90 0.61 4.29
CA ALA A 60 0.30 0.23 5.02
C ALA A 60 0.16 0.63 6.50
N THR A 61 0.48 -0.29 7.39
CA THR A 61 0.45 -0.14 8.85
C THR A 61 1.78 -0.56 9.45
N GLY A 62 2.11 -0.01 10.63
CA GLY A 62 3.39 -0.29 11.27
C GLY A 62 4.59 0.28 10.51
N ILE A 63 4.37 1.28 9.65
CA ILE A 63 5.44 2.16 9.18
C ILE A 63 6.02 2.87 10.39
N GLU A 64 7.20 2.42 10.84
CA GLU A 64 7.98 3.19 11.79
C GLU A 64 8.34 4.49 11.07
N GLN A 65 7.57 5.56 11.33
CA GLN A 65 8.07 6.90 11.08
C GLN A 65 9.33 6.98 11.93
N SER A 66 10.50 6.88 11.31
CA SER A 66 11.67 7.51 11.90
C SER A 66 11.20 8.90 12.29
N ALA A 67 11.18 9.14 13.60
CA ALA A 67 10.77 10.38 14.22
C ALA A 67 11.78 11.49 13.82
N SER A 68 11.77 11.84 12.54
CA SER A 68 12.66 12.77 11.90
C SER A 68 11.85 13.94 11.36
N GLN A 69 11.11 14.57 12.27
CA GLN A 69 10.64 15.96 12.31
C GLN A 69 9.62 16.04 13.46
N ALA A 70 9.82 16.74 14.58
CA ALA A 70 10.79 17.74 14.94
C ALA A 70 11.03 17.64 16.46
N ALA A 71 12.26 17.33 16.84
CA ALA A 71 12.77 17.60 18.18
C ALA A 71 13.86 18.67 18.04
N GLU A 72 13.45 19.93 17.95
CA GLU A 72 14.32 21.05 18.27
C GLU A 72 13.73 21.79 19.47
N PRO A 73 14.15 21.47 20.71
CA PRO A 73 13.90 22.32 21.85
C PRO A 73 14.94 23.46 21.83
N ALA A 74 14.74 24.47 21.00
CA ALA A 74 15.49 25.72 21.12
C ALA A 74 14.89 26.53 22.28
N ARG A 75 15.56 26.43 23.43
CA ARG A 75 15.31 27.22 24.65
C ARG A 75 15.35 28.73 24.37
N PRO A 76 14.68 29.53 25.23
CA PRO A 76 14.56 30.98 25.06
C PRO A 76 15.93 31.67 25.13
N MET A 77 16.16 32.61 24.23
CA MET A 77 17.30 33.53 24.28
C MET A 77 16.80 34.86 24.83
N THR A 78 17.57 35.38 25.77
CA THR A 78 17.36 36.53 26.68
C THR A 78 16.76 37.79 26.07
#